data_AF-A0AAV8XHP8-F1
#
_entry.id   AF-A0AAV8XHP8-F1
#
_cell.length_a   1.000
_cell.length_b   1.000
_cell.length_c   1.000
_cell.angle_alpha   90.00
_cell.angle_beta   90.00
_cell.angle_gamma   90.00
#
_symmetry.space_group_name_H-M   'P 1'
#
loop_
_entity.id
_entity.type
_entity.pdbx_description
1 polymer ?
#
loop_
_entity_poly.entity_id
_entity_poly.type
_entity_poly.pdbx_seq_one_letter_code
_entity_poly.pdbx_strand_id
1 'polypeptide(L)'
;MNNNAFNFMKDGEKKRVCKVFFTSTLGITNRSIRTVLSKYKEGSLGSENRGKHNKHKVVPDDIKNGIREHISSIPKIESHYTRAHSEKVYIEGGKTITQLYRDYRTECEESEKPFGCLTMYRKIFNYEYNIAFFIPKKDQCQTCVCYENSNEQEKLELQNQYTSHLKEKHLSRIEKENDKKINK
;
A
#
# COMPACT_ATOMS: atom_id res chain seq x y z
N MET A 1 -20.00 31.12 -37.56
CA MET A 1 -19.05 31.76 -36.62
C MET A 1 -19.85 32.77 -35.80
N ASN A 2 -20.01 32.55 -34.49
CA ASN A 2 -20.76 33.49 -33.65
C ASN A 2 -19.94 34.75 -33.42
N ASN A 3 -20.52 35.91 -33.70
CA ASN A 3 -19.92 37.23 -33.46
C ASN A 3 -20.07 37.58 -31.98
N ASN A 4 -19.11 37.16 -31.15
CA ASN A 4 -19.15 37.42 -29.71
C ASN A 4 -18.67 38.84 -29.43
N ALA A 5 -19.48 39.63 -28.71
CA ALA A 5 -19.10 40.95 -28.24
C ALA A 5 -18.28 40.85 -26.93
N PHE A 6 -17.15 41.56 -26.87
CA PHE A 6 -16.28 41.66 -25.69
C PHE A 6 -16.50 43.00 -25.00
N ASN A 7 -16.59 43.01 -23.67
CA ASN A 7 -16.87 44.20 -22.89
C ASN A 7 -16.02 44.23 -21.62
N PHE A 8 -15.67 45.43 -21.17
CA PHE A 8 -15.15 45.69 -19.81
C PHE A 8 -16.10 46.58 -19.04
N MET A 9 -16.15 46.41 -17.71
CA MET A 9 -16.86 47.32 -16.83
C MET A 9 -15.98 48.52 -16.53
N LYS A 10 -16.47 49.72 -16.79
CA LYS A 10 -15.83 50.98 -16.42
C LYS A 10 -16.91 51.92 -15.89
N ASP A 11 -16.73 52.45 -14.68
CA ASP A 11 -17.67 53.38 -14.03
C ASP A 11 -19.11 52.86 -13.96
N GLY A 12 -19.27 51.55 -13.74
CA GLY A 12 -20.58 50.88 -13.69
C GLY A 12 -21.19 50.58 -15.07
N GLU A 13 -20.57 51.01 -16.16
CA GLU A 13 -21.05 50.79 -17.52
C GLU A 13 -20.24 49.73 -18.27
N LYS A 14 -20.93 48.93 -19.10
CA LYS A 14 -20.28 48.01 -20.04
C LYS A 14 -19.74 48.79 -21.24
N LYS A 15 -18.43 48.87 -21.37
CA LYS A 15 -17.74 49.43 -22.54
C LYS A 15 -17.31 48.30 -23.48
N ARG A 16 -17.80 48.34 -24.72
CA ARG A 16 -17.43 47.38 -25.75
C ARG A 16 -15.98 47.58 -26.18
N VAL A 17 -15.25 46.49 -26.34
CA VAL A 17 -13.84 46.49 -26.77
C VAL A 17 -13.61 45.50 -27.90
N CYS A 18 -12.52 45.69 -28.66
CA CYS A 18 -12.11 44.71 -29.64
C CYS A 18 -11.51 43.47 -28.95
N LYS A 19 -11.53 42.35 -29.66
CA LYS A 19 -11.00 41.08 -29.15
C LYS A 19 -9.51 41.16 -28.78
N VAL A 20 -8.72 41.88 -29.59
CA VAL A 20 -7.27 42.04 -29.38
C VAL A 20 -6.99 42.78 -28.07
N PHE A 21 -7.72 43.86 -27.81
CA PHE A 21 -7.63 44.60 -26.56
C PHE A 21 -8.02 43.71 -25.39
N PHE A 22 -9.16 43.02 -25.48
CA PHE A 22 -9.64 42.12 -24.43
C PHE A 22 -8.63 41.02 -24.06
N THR A 23 -8.04 40.34 -25.05
CA THR A 23 -7.04 39.30 -24.82
C THR A 23 -5.74 39.84 -24.25
N SER A 24 -5.29 41.01 -24.71
CA SER A 24 -4.03 41.62 -24.28
C SER A 24 -4.14 42.16 -22.84
N THR A 25 -5.24 42.85 -22.52
CA THR A 25 -5.50 43.40 -21.18
C THR A 25 -5.64 42.31 -20.12
N LEU A 26 -6.33 41.20 -20.44
CA LEU A 26 -6.51 40.09 -19.49
C LEU A 26 -5.38 39.05 -19.53
N GLY A 27 -4.42 39.16 -20.46
CA GLY A 27 -3.37 38.16 -20.66
C GLY A 27 -3.89 36.77 -21.04
N ILE A 28 -5.04 36.68 -21.71
CA ILE A 28 -5.68 35.40 -22.07
C ILE A 28 -5.55 35.09 -23.55
N THR A 29 -5.46 33.79 -23.87
CA THR A 29 -5.35 33.34 -25.26
C THR A 29 -6.71 33.17 -25.93
N ASN A 30 -6.71 33.21 -27.26
CA ASN A 30 -7.86 32.84 -28.09
C ASN A 30 -8.39 31.44 -27.76
N ARG A 31 -7.50 30.50 -27.40
CA ARG A 31 -7.86 29.14 -27.02
C ARG A 31 -8.70 29.14 -25.75
N SER A 32 -8.30 29.91 -24.73
CA SER A 32 -9.04 30.04 -23.47
C SER A 32 -10.47 30.51 -23.71
N ILE A 33 -10.66 31.55 -24.54
CA ILE A 33 -11.98 32.07 -24.91
C ILE A 33 -12.82 30.99 -25.59
N ARG A 34 -12.28 30.29 -26.59
CA ARG A 34 -12.98 29.20 -27.29
C ARG A 34 -13.37 28.06 -26.34
N THR A 35 -12.47 27.66 -25.45
CA THR A 35 -12.72 26.59 -24.48
C THR A 35 -13.84 26.96 -23.51
N VAL A 36 -13.82 28.18 -22.96
CA VAL A 36 -14.89 28.67 -22.08
C VAL A 36 -16.22 28.67 -22.83
N LEU A 37 -16.27 29.23 -24.03
CA LEU A 37 -17.49 29.26 -24.84
C LEU A 37 -18.00 27.86 -25.20
N SER A 38 -17.12 26.89 -25.48
CA SER A 38 -17.52 25.50 -25.76
C SER A 38 -18.04 24.76 -24.53
N LYS A 39 -17.60 25.17 -23.33
CA LYS A 39 -18.01 24.57 -22.05
C LYS A 39 -19.20 25.28 -21.42
N TYR A 40 -19.51 26.49 -21.89
CA TYR A 40 -20.65 27.27 -21.45
C TYR A 40 -21.91 26.74 -22.14
N LYS A 41 -22.79 26.10 -21.35
CA LYS A 41 -24.09 25.58 -21.79
C LYS A 41 -25.15 26.07 -20.82
N GLU A 42 -26.27 26.57 -21.35
CA GLU A 42 -27.46 26.92 -20.56
C GLU A 42 -27.18 27.79 -19.32
N GLY A 43 -26.32 28.80 -19.46
CA GLY A 43 -26.05 29.76 -18.38
C GLY A 43 -25.03 29.32 -17.34
N SER A 44 -24.41 28.14 -17.49
CA SER A 44 -23.40 27.65 -16.55
C SER A 44 -22.18 27.04 -17.27
N LEU A 45 -21.05 27.01 -16.55
CA LEU A 45 -19.90 26.24 -16.95
C LEU A 45 -20.09 24.80 -16.47
N GLY A 46 -19.86 23.83 -17.35
CA GLY A 46 -19.85 22.42 -16.95
C GLY A 46 -18.78 22.11 -15.89
N SER A 47 -18.85 20.91 -15.32
CA SER A 47 -17.95 20.44 -14.26
C SER A 47 -16.45 20.43 -14.68
N GLU A 48 -15.55 20.67 -13.71
CA GLU A 48 -14.10 20.53 -13.92
C GLU A 48 -13.74 19.04 -14.04
N ASN A 49 -13.28 18.67 -15.23
CA ASN A 49 -12.93 17.31 -15.62
C ASN A 49 -11.42 17.14 -15.85
N ARG A 50 -10.60 18.13 -15.47
CA ARG A 50 -9.15 18.00 -15.47
C ARG A 50 -8.72 16.80 -14.61
N GLY A 51 -7.84 15.96 -15.15
CA GLY A 51 -7.39 14.73 -14.51
C GLY A 51 -8.42 13.59 -14.45
N LYS A 52 -9.68 13.85 -14.83
CA LYS A 52 -10.76 12.84 -14.86
C LYS A 52 -10.91 12.26 -16.26
N HIS A 53 -9.87 11.61 -16.76
CA HIS A 53 -9.94 10.89 -18.02
C HIS A 53 -9.67 9.40 -17.82
N ASN A 54 -10.56 8.55 -18.32
CA ASN A 54 -10.41 7.09 -18.28
C ASN A 54 -9.37 6.56 -19.29
N LYS A 55 -8.44 7.42 -19.75
CA LYS A 55 -7.38 7.07 -20.70
C LYS A 55 -6.12 6.53 -20.03
N HIS A 56 -6.09 6.42 -18.71
CA HIS A 56 -4.98 5.80 -18.00
C HIS A 56 -5.07 4.28 -18.15
N LYS A 57 -3.96 3.63 -18.51
CA LYS A 57 -3.87 2.17 -18.47
C LYS A 57 -4.09 1.71 -17.02
N VAL A 58 -5.17 0.98 -16.79
CA VAL A 58 -5.44 0.32 -15.52
C VAL A 58 -4.84 -1.08 -15.60
N VAL A 59 -4.13 -1.49 -14.56
CA VAL A 59 -3.65 -2.87 -14.47
C VAL A 59 -4.83 -3.78 -14.11
N PRO A 60 -5.07 -4.88 -14.85
CA PRO A 60 -6.11 -5.85 -14.54
C PRO A 60 -6.08 -6.30 -13.09
N ASP A 61 -7.25 -6.51 -12.49
CA ASP A 61 -7.33 -6.91 -11.09
C ASP A 61 -6.85 -8.34 -10.87
N ASP A 62 -6.93 -9.22 -11.88
CA ASP A 62 -6.37 -10.58 -11.84
C ASP A 62 -4.88 -10.59 -11.52
N ILE A 63 -4.13 -9.65 -12.09
CA ILE A 63 -2.68 -9.50 -11.83
C ILE A 63 -2.43 -9.09 -10.37
N LYS A 64 -3.27 -8.22 -9.81
CA LYS A 64 -3.15 -7.82 -8.40
C LYS A 64 -3.54 -8.96 -7.47
N ASN A 65 -4.58 -9.71 -7.82
CA ASN A 65 -5.05 -10.84 -7.04
C ASN A 65 -4.02 -11.96 -6.98
N GLY A 66 -3.39 -12.32 -8.11
CA GLY A 66 -2.29 -13.30 -8.11
C GLY A 66 -1.13 -12.90 -7.19
N ILE A 67 -0.79 -11.60 -7.14
CA ILE A 67 0.23 -11.09 -6.20
C ILE A 67 -0.24 -11.25 -4.74
N ARG A 68 -1.51 -10.94 -4.43
CA ARG A 68 -2.07 -11.08 -3.07
C ARG A 68 -2.10 -12.52 -2.61
N GLU A 69 -2.50 -13.43 -3.49
CA GLU A 69 -2.53 -14.88 -3.24
C GLU A 69 -1.12 -15.37 -2.90
N HIS A 70 -0.12 -15.00 -3.70
CA HIS A 70 1.27 -15.35 -3.43
C HIS A 70 1.80 -14.76 -2.11
N ILE A 71 1.50 -13.50 -1.79
CA ILE A 71 1.94 -12.91 -0.51
C ILE A 71 1.25 -13.62 0.67
N SER A 72 0.01 -14.04 0.49
CA SER A 72 -0.76 -14.73 1.52
C SER A 72 -0.31 -16.17 1.75
N SER A 73 0.27 -16.83 0.75
CA SER A 73 0.82 -18.19 0.86
C SER A 73 2.16 -18.26 1.58
N ILE A 74 2.87 -17.13 1.73
CA ILE A 74 4.15 -17.09 2.45
C ILE A 74 3.94 -17.47 3.93
N PRO A 75 4.68 -18.46 4.46
CA PRO A 75 4.63 -18.84 5.86
C PRO A 75 4.94 -17.65 6.79
N LYS A 76 4.05 -17.44 7.75
CA LYS A 76 4.14 -16.35 8.73
C LYS A 76 4.69 -16.92 10.03
N ILE A 77 5.69 -16.26 10.57
CA ILE A 77 6.29 -16.58 11.86
C ILE A 77 5.44 -15.89 12.93
N GLU A 78 4.98 -16.67 13.90
CA GLU A 78 4.27 -16.13 15.05
C GLU A 78 5.16 -15.16 15.82
N SER A 79 4.51 -14.17 16.39
CA SER A 79 5.12 -13.01 17.01
C SER A 79 5.73 -13.34 18.39
N HIS A 80 6.27 -14.55 18.58
CA HIS A 80 6.78 -15.12 19.83
C HIS A 80 7.80 -14.21 20.56
N TYR A 81 8.48 -13.37 19.77
CA TYR A 81 9.49 -12.38 20.18
C TYR A 81 9.02 -10.92 20.15
N THR A 82 7.77 -10.67 19.78
CA THR A 82 7.23 -9.32 19.67
C THR A 82 6.61 -8.86 20.99
N ARG A 83 6.54 -7.54 21.16
CA ARG A 83 5.84 -6.92 22.29
C ARG A 83 4.35 -7.25 22.17
N ALA A 84 3.68 -7.52 23.29
CA ALA A 84 2.26 -7.91 23.39
C ALA A 84 1.23 -6.97 22.71
N HIS A 85 1.67 -5.85 22.13
CA HIS A 85 0.80 -4.82 21.54
C HIS A 85 1.05 -4.58 20.04
N SER A 86 1.76 -5.47 19.35
CA SER A 86 2.02 -5.34 17.91
C SER A 86 1.24 -6.38 17.11
N GLU A 87 0.33 -5.91 16.25
CA GLU A 87 -0.38 -6.75 15.25
C GLU A 87 0.51 -7.10 14.04
N LYS A 88 1.77 -6.65 14.04
CA LYS A 88 2.70 -6.89 12.94
C LYS A 88 3.07 -8.37 12.83
N VAL A 89 2.88 -8.91 11.64
CA VAL A 89 3.26 -10.29 11.30
C VAL A 89 4.65 -10.31 10.69
N TYR A 90 5.40 -11.38 10.95
CA TYR A 90 6.76 -11.52 10.43
C TYR A 90 6.84 -12.69 9.45
N ILE A 91 7.65 -12.53 8.42
CA ILE A 91 8.06 -13.62 7.51
C ILE A 91 9.54 -13.89 7.70
N GLU A 92 9.99 -15.07 7.32
CA GLU A 92 11.40 -15.44 7.44
C GLU A 92 12.32 -14.43 6.72
N GLY A 93 13.41 -14.03 7.39
CA GLY A 93 14.36 -13.05 6.88
C GLY A 93 15.34 -13.58 5.83
N GLY A 94 15.25 -14.86 5.46
CA GLY A 94 16.17 -15.50 4.51
C GLY A 94 16.01 -15.04 3.06
N LYS A 95 14.84 -14.50 2.70
CA LYS A 95 14.56 -13.97 1.36
C LYS A 95 14.24 -12.48 1.43
N THR A 96 14.65 -11.75 0.41
CA THR A 96 14.27 -10.34 0.18
C THR A 96 12.97 -10.27 -0.62
N ILE A 97 12.28 -9.11 -0.59
CA ILE A 97 11.08 -8.88 -1.45
C ILE A 97 11.39 -9.16 -2.93
N THR A 98 12.61 -8.84 -3.39
CA THR A 98 13.02 -9.11 -4.77
C THR A 98 13.16 -10.60 -5.05
N GLN A 99 13.66 -11.40 -4.10
CA GLN A 99 13.71 -12.85 -4.25
C GLN A 99 12.32 -13.48 -4.21
N LEU A 100 11.46 -13.06 -3.28
CA LEU A 100 10.05 -13.49 -3.25
C LEU A 100 9.31 -13.21 -4.56
N TYR A 101 9.59 -12.07 -5.18
CA TYR A 101 9.06 -11.73 -6.49
C TYR A 101 9.66 -12.60 -7.62
N ARG A 102 10.94 -12.97 -7.54
CA ARG A 102 11.54 -13.87 -8.53
C ARG A 102 10.88 -15.24 -8.47
N ASP A 103 10.70 -15.78 -7.28
CA ASP A 103 10.03 -17.06 -7.07
C ASP A 103 8.58 -17.01 -7.59
N TYR A 104 7.84 -15.96 -7.24
CA TYR A 104 6.49 -15.70 -7.77
C TYR A 104 6.45 -15.65 -9.29
N ARG A 105 7.41 -14.94 -9.89
CA ARG A 105 7.50 -14.79 -11.33
C ARG A 105 7.77 -16.13 -12.01
N THR A 106 8.69 -16.92 -11.48
CA THR A 106 8.98 -18.27 -12.00
C THR A 106 7.74 -19.16 -11.92
N GLU A 107 7.03 -19.16 -10.79
CA GLU A 107 5.78 -19.93 -10.62
C GLU A 107 4.70 -19.50 -11.64
N CYS A 108 4.58 -18.19 -11.90
CA CYS A 108 3.64 -17.68 -12.89
C CYS A 108 4.05 -18.04 -14.32
N GLU A 109 5.35 -18.01 -14.64
CA GLU A 109 5.89 -18.42 -15.94
C GLU A 109 5.65 -19.92 -16.18
N GLU A 110 5.84 -20.77 -15.17
CA GLU A 110 5.57 -22.22 -15.23
C GLU A 110 4.07 -22.54 -15.35
N SER A 111 3.21 -21.73 -14.72
CA SER A 111 1.75 -21.93 -14.73
C SER A 111 1.04 -21.18 -15.86
N GLU A 112 1.79 -20.52 -16.77
CA GLU A 112 1.26 -19.64 -17.84
C GLU A 112 0.29 -18.55 -17.32
N LYS A 113 0.50 -18.06 -16.09
CA LYS A 113 -0.34 -17.04 -15.46
C LYS A 113 0.20 -15.63 -15.71
N PRO A 114 -0.66 -14.62 -15.88
CA PRO A 114 -0.23 -13.23 -15.98
C PRO A 114 0.31 -12.72 -14.63
N PHE A 115 1.43 -12.01 -14.66
CA PHE A 115 2.08 -11.46 -13.45
C PHE A 115 2.41 -9.98 -13.58
N GLY A 116 2.50 -9.30 -12.44
CA GLY A 116 2.82 -7.88 -12.37
C GLY A 116 4.32 -7.60 -12.31
N CYS A 117 4.72 -6.33 -12.43
CA CYS A 117 6.12 -5.95 -12.24
C CYS A 117 6.50 -5.89 -10.75
N LEU A 118 7.81 -5.98 -10.46
CA LEU A 118 8.36 -5.89 -9.10
C LEU A 118 7.86 -4.65 -8.32
N THR A 119 7.68 -3.52 -8.99
CA THR A 119 7.19 -2.29 -8.36
C THR A 119 5.76 -2.45 -7.84
N MET A 120 4.90 -3.15 -8.59
CA MET A 120 3.54 -3.46 -8.15
C MET A 120 3.58 -4.42 -6.95
N TYR A 121 4.38 -5.48 -7.07
CA TYR A 121 4.57 -6.46 -6.00
C TYR A 121 5.01 -5.81 -4.69
N ARG A 122 6.03 -4.94 -4.74
CA ARG A 122 6.52 -4.17 -3.59
C ARG A 122 5.45 -3.24 -3.00
N LYS A 123 4.62 -2.61 -3.84
CA LYS A 123 3.53 -1.73 -3.34
C LYS A 123 2.49 -2.55 -2.60
N ILE A 124 2.02 -3.65 -3.18
CA ILE A 124 1.04 -4.52 -2.54
C ILE A 124 1.61 -5.05 -1.22
N PHE A 125 2.83 -5.58 -1.24
CA PHE A 125 3.50 -6.10 -0.03
C PHE A 125 3.61 -5.07 1.10
N ASN A 126 3.99 -3.82 0.80
CA ASN A 126 4.25 -2.82 1.84
C ASN A 126 3.00 -2.07 2.33
N TYR A 127 1.97 -1.92 1.48
CA TYR A 127 0.82 -1.05 1.78
C TYR A 127 -0.48 -1.83 2.04
N GLU A 128 -0.63 -3.04 1.51
CA GLU A 128 -1.82 -3.87 1.78
C GLU A 128 -1.60 -4.84 2.96
N TYR A 129 -0.34 -5.14 3.31
CA TYR A 129 0.00 -6.10 4.36
C TYR A 129 0.83 -5.44 5.47
N ASN A 130 0.48 -5.74 6.73
CA ASN A 130 1.29 -5.38 7.90
C ASN A 130 2.35 -6.47 8.19
N ILE A 131 3.16 -6.78 7.18
CA ILE A 131 4.20 -7.82 7.23
C ILE A 131 5.60 -7.18 7.24
N ALA A 132 6.55 -7.78 7.96
CA ALA A 132 7.97 -7.46 7.82
C ALA A 132 8.85 -8.71 7.86
N PHE A 133 10.07 -8.57 7.34
CA PHE A 133 11.10 -9.60 7.51
C PHE A 133 11.51 -9.71 8.97
N PHE A 134 11.54 -10.93 9.47
CA PHE A 134 12.05 -11.26 10.79
C PHE A 134 13.56 -10.98 10.83
N ILE A 135 13.96 -10.09 11.73
CA ILE A 135 15.37 -9.82 12.01
C ILE A 135 15.60 -10.29 13.44
N PRO A 136 16.46 -11.29 13.69
CA PRO A 136 16.81 -11.72 15.03
C PRO A 136 17.39 -10.53 15.82
N LYS A 137 16.71 -10.11 16.89
CA LYS A 137 17.07 -8.86 17.61
C LYS A 137 18.05 -9.05 18.78
N LYS A 138 18.20 -10.27 19.33
CA LYS A 138 19.11 -10.68 20.44
C LYS A 138 18.79 -12.12 20.89
N ASP A 139 19.70 -12.74 21.65
CA ASP A 139 19.71 -14.11 22.22
C ASP A 139 18.46 -14.92 21.90
N GLN A 140 18.56 -15.74 20.85
CA GLN A 140 17.54 -16.73 20.59
C GLN A 140 17.52 -17.71 21.76
N CYS A 141 16.33 -18.03 22.28
CA CYS A 141 16.22 -19.02 23.34
C CYS A 141 16.69 -20.36 22.79
N GLN A 142 17.79 -20.90 23.33
CA GLN A 142 18.37 -22.16 22.89
C GLN A 142 17.31 -23.28 22.87
N THR A 143 16.47 -23.38 23.90
CA THR A 143 15.40 -24.38 23.98
C THR A 143 14.39 -24.25 22.83
N CYS A 144 13.96 -23.03 22.49
CA CYS A 144 13.04 -22.82 21.37
C CYS A 144 13.69 -23.11 20.02
N VAL A 145 14.94 -22.70 19.84
CA VAL A 145 15.69 -22.91 18.59
C VAL A 145 15.98 -24.39 18.35
N CYS A 146 16.41 -25.11 19.40
CA CYS A 146 16.63 -26.55 19.33
C CYS A 146 15.33 -27.27 18.96
N TYR A 147 14.22 -26.97 19.63
CA TYR A 147 12.94 -27.61 19.32
C TYR A 147 12.48 -27.33 17.88
N GLU A 148 12.54 -26.08 17.40
CA GLU A 148 12.12 -25.72 16.03
C GLU A 148 12.94 -26.45 14.94
N ASN A 149 14.26 -26.50 15.12
CA ASN A 149 15.20 -27.08 14.16
C ASN A 149 15.34 -28.61 14.25
N SER A 150 14.71 -29.25 15.25
CA SER A 150 14.72 -30.69 15.43
C SER A 150 13.78 -31.42 14.45
N ASN A 151 14.13 -32.66 14.12
CA ASN A 151 13.28 -33.54 13.31
C ASN A 151 12.04 -34.02 14.10
N GLU A 152 11.09 -34.71 13.45
CA GLU A 152 9.83 -35.11 14.10
C GLU A 152 10.03 -36.03 15.31
N GLN A 153 11.03 -36.92 15.29
CA GLN A 153 11.33 -37.81 16.42
C GLN A 153 11.90 -37.02 17.61
N GLU A 154 12.87 -36.16 17.36
CA GLU A 154 13.46 -35.28 18.37
C GLU A 154 12.45 -34.28 18.93
N LYS A 155 11.54 -33.77 18.11
CA LYS A 155 10.43 -32.91 18.58
C LYS A 155 9.52 -33.64 19.56
N LEU A 156 9.24 -34.92 19.32
CA LEU A 156 8.43 -35.73 20.22
C LEU A 156 9.11 -35.88 21.60
N GLU A 157 10.42 -36.08 21.60
CA GLU A 157 11.24 -36.18 22.82
C GLU A 157 11.33 -34.84 23.58
N LEU A 158 11.53 -33.74 22.84
CA LEU A 158 11.67 -32.39 23.39
C LEU A 158 10.32 -31.73 23.73
N GLN A 159 9.18 -32.32 23.31
CA GLN A 159 7.84 -31.76 23.45
C GLN A 159 7.52 -31.33 24.90
N ASN A 160 7.82 -32.19 25.86
CA ASN A 160 7.51 -31.93 27.26
C ASN A 160 8.33 -30.75 27.81
N GLN A 161 9.63 -30.70 27.48
CA GLN A 161 10.52 -29.63 27.87
C GLN A 161 10.12 -28.29 27.23
N TYR A 162 9.76 -28.32 25.94
CA TYR A 162 9.27 -27.16 25.21
C TYR A 162 7.95 -26.63 25.80
N THR A 163 7.00 -27.52 26.09
CA THR A 163 5.71 -27.15 26.68
C THR A 163 5.87 -26.54 28.08
N SER A 164 6.76 -27.10 28.91
CA SER A 164 7.07 -26.53 30.23
C SER A 164 7.68 -25.13 30.11
N HIS A 165 8.67 -24.97 29.22
CA HIS A 165 9.29 -23.68 28.93
C HIS A 165 8.26 -22.61 28.53
N LEU A 166 7.32 -22.95 27.66
CA LEU A 166 6.24 -22.04 27.25
C LEU A 166 5.34 -21.65 28.43
N LYS A 167 5.00 -22.62 29.30
CA LYS A 167 4.17 -22.39 30.48
C LYS A 167 4.87 -21.46 31.49
N GLU A 168 6.13 -21.72 31.82
CA GLU A 168 6.92 -20.90 32.74
C GLU A 168 7.11 -19.47 32.22
N LYS A 169 7.38 -19.33 30.92
CA LYS A 169 7.45 -18.04 30.24
C LYS A 169 6.12 -17.29 30.35
N HIS A 170 4.99 -17.98 30.20
CA HIS A 170 3.68 -17.36 30.34
C HIS A 170 3.42 -16.89 31.78
N LEU A 171 3.70 -17.75 32.78
CA LEU A 171 3.55 -17.42 34.19
C LEU A 171 4.41 -16.23 34.59
N SER A 172 5.68 -16.21 34.18
CA SER A 172 6.60 -15.08 34.45
C SER A 172 6.08 -13.75 33.89
N ARG A 173 5.39 -13.78 32.74
CA ARG A 173 4.75 -12.60 32.16
C ARG A 173 3.52 -12.16 32.94
N ILE A 174 2.69 -13.09 33.38
CA ILE A 174 1.52 -12.82 34.23
C ILE A 174 1.97 -12.15 35.53
N GLU A 175 2.96 -12.74 36.22
CA GLU A 175 3.49 -12.18 37.47
C GLU A 175 4.05 -10.77 37.27
N LYS A 176 4.81 -10.54 36.19
CA LYS A 176 5.29 -9.20 35.85
C LYS A 176 4.16 -8.20 35.59
N GLU A 177 3.04 -8.62 35.00
CA GLU A 177 1.88 -7.75 34.84
C GLU A 177 1.18 -7.47 36.17
N ASN A 178 1.09 -8.47 37.04
CA ASN A 178 0.55 -8.32 38.39
C ASN A 178 1.39 -7.31 39.19
N ASP A 179 2.72 -7.43 39.17
CA ASP A 179 3.65 -6.50 39.83
C ASP A 179 3.47 -5.05 39.34
N LYS A 180 3.23 -4.86 38.04
CA LYS A 180 2.94 -3.53 37.47
C LYS A 180 1.61 -2.96 37.92
N LYS A 181 0.60 -3.80 38.17
CA LYS A 181 -0.72 -3.38 38.66
C LYS A 181 -0.69 -3.05 40.15
N ILE A 182 0.13 -3.77 40.92
CA ILE A 182 0.31 -3.54 42.36
C ILE A 182 1.09 -2.24 42.62
N ASN A 183 2.08 -1.90 41.78
CA ASN A 183 2.92 -0.71 41.94
C ASN A 183 2.37 0.56 41.22
N LYS A 184 1.06 0.65 40.99
CA LYS A 184 0.41 1.78 40.31
C LYS A 184 -0.67 2.38 41.18
#